data_AF-A0A946UV33-F1
#
_entry.id   AF-A0A946UV33-F1
#
_cell.length_a   1.000
_cell.length_b   1.000
_cell.length_c   1.000
_cell.angle_alpha   90.00
_cell.angle_beta   90.00
_cell.angle_gamma   90.00
#
_symmetry.space_group_name_H-M   'P 1'
#
loop_
_entity.id
_entity.type
_entity.pdbx_description
1 polymer ?
#
loop_
_entity_poly.entity_id
_entity_poly.type
_entity_poly.pdbx_seq_one_letter_code
_entity_poly.pdbx_strand_id
1 'polypeptide(L)'
;MSDMMKLASDFAVAIVDRNTDRAHAMLTQGLRGSMQPAELLSELDVLADDMGGVNGIGEPMKILDDWPGKAANELAMIYVPLLGDVYSEAVTLTIANEDDRIRIGAIEWGRP
;
A
#
# COMPACT_ATOMS: atom_id res chain seq x y z
N MET A 1 17.17 3.47 1.01
CA MET A 1 15.77 3.14 0.64
C MET A 1 15.48 3.77 -0.71
N SER A 2 14.93 3.03 -1.68
CA SER A 2 14.54 3.59 -2.99
C SER A 2 13.30 4.48 -2.86
N ASP A 3 13.06 5.35 -3.83
CA ASP A 3 11.88 6.24 -3.82
C ASP A 3 10.55 5.43 -3.78
N MET A 4 10.52 4.27 -4.43
CA MET A 4 9.36 3.37 -4.40
C MET A 4 9.12 2.78 -3.01
N MET A 5 10.18 2.34 -2.32
CA MET A 5 10.07 1.84 -0.94
C MET A 5 9.66 2.95 0.03
N LYS A 6 10.15 4.17 -0.20
CA LYS A 6 9.73 5.33 0.57
C LYS A 6 8.24 5.64 0.37
N LEU A 7 7.76 5.62 -0.89
CA LEU A 7 6.35 5.82 -1.21
C LEU A 7 5.46 4.77 -0.53
N ALA A 8 5.85 3.50 -0.60
CA ALA A 8 5.13 2.41 0.05
C ALA A 8 5.08 2.58 1.58
N SER A 9 6.21 2.93 2.20
CA SER A 9 6.29 3.22 3.62
C SER A 9 5.42 4.42 4.02
N ASP A 10 5.52 5.54 3.29
CA ASP A 10 4.73 6.75 3.56
C ASP A 10 3.22 6.49 3.44
N PHE A 11 2.81 5.63 2.51
CA PHE A 11 1.41 5.23 2.34
C PHE A 11 0.92 4.40 3.52
N ALA A 12 1.68 3.38 3.92
CA ALA A 12 1.32 2.53 5.04
C ALA A 12 1.27 3.33 6.36
N VAL A 13 2.22 4.24 6.60
CA VAL A 13 2.18 5.17 7.73
C VAL A 13 0.90 6.02 7.68
N ALA A 14 0.57 6.61 6.52
CA ALA A 14 -0.62 7.46 6.40
C ALA A 14 -1.92 6.70 6.70
N ILE A 15 -2.02 5.42 6.32
CA ILE A 15 -3.17 4.58 6.62
C ILE A 15 -3.24 4.24 8.12
N VAL A 16 -2.13 3.81 8.73
CA VAL A 16 -2.08 3.49 10.17
C VAL A 16 -2.41 4.72 11.02
N ASP A 17 -1.95 5.90 10.60
CA ASP A 17 -2.28 7.20 11.22
C ASP A 17 -3.71 7.68 10.89
N ARG A 18 -4.49 6.88 10.17
CA ARG A 18 -5.86 7.18 9.70
C ARG A 18 -5.95 8.48 8.88
N ASN A 19 -4.86 8.90 8.25
CA ASN A 19 -4.79 10.04 7.33
C ASN A 19 -5.06 9.56 5.89
N THR A 20 -6.32 9.20 5.64
CA THR A 20 -6.75 8.64 4.36
C THR A 20 -6.64 9.63 3.21
N ASP A 21 -6.76 10.94 3.45
CA ASP A 21 -6.53 11.97 2.44
C ASP A 21 -5.08 11.94 1.93
N ARG A 22 -4.11 11.83 2.84
CA ARG A 22 -2.69 11.71 2.48
C ARG A 22 -2.41 10.41 1.75
N ALA A 23 -2.97 9.29 2.20
CA ALA A 23 -2.81 8.00 1.53
C ALA A 23 -3.43 8.03 0.12
N HIS A 24 -4.64 8.54 -0.02
CA HIS A 24 -5.35 8.68 -1.29
C HIS A 24 -4.59 9.57 -2.28
N ALA A 25 -3.96 10.65 -1.81
CA ALA A 25 -3.15 11.53 -2.64
C ALA A 25 -1.90 10.84 -3.25
N MET A 26 -1.48 9.67 -2.76
CA MET A 26 -0.35 8.90 -3.28
C MET A 26 -0.73 7.95 -4.43
N LEU A 27 -2.04 7.73 -4.63
CA LEU A 27 -2.56 6.84 -5.66
C LEU A 27 -2.52 7.49 -7.05
N THR A 28 -2.49 6.66 -8.09
CA THR A 28 -2.70 7.11 -9.48
C THR A 28 -4.05 7.81 -9.62
N GLN A 29 -4.22 8.65 -10.65
CA GLN A 29 -5.52 9.25 -10.95
C GLN A 29 -6.61 8.20 -11.17
N GLY A 30 -6.26 7.12 -11.88
CA GLY A 30 -7.16 5.99 -12.11
C GLY A 30 -7.67 5.38 -10.81
N LEU A 31 -6.75 5.02 -9.90
CA LEU A 31 -7.11 4.38 -8.64
C LEU A 31 -7.86 5.35 -7.69
N ARG A 32 -7.50 6.64 -7.69
CA ARG A 32 -8.26 7.68 -6.96
C ARG A 32 -9.70 7.84 -7.46
N GLY A 33 -9.92 7.65 -8.76
CA GLY A 33 -11.24 7.71 -9.36
C GLY A 33 -12.12 6.49 -9.06
N SER A 34 -11.50 5.34 -8.81
CA SER A 34 -12.20 4.07 -8.53
C SER A 34 -12.33 3.73 -7.05
N MET A 35 -11.62 4.43 -6.16
CA MET A 35 -11.60 4.15 -4.72
C MET A 35 -11.74 5.45 -3.91
N GLN A 36 -12.61 5.42 -2.91
CA GLN A 36 -12.82 6.49 -1.95
C GLN A 36 -11.83 6.38 -0.78
N PRO A 37 -11.42 7.50 -0.16
CA PRO A 37 -10.56 7.48 1.02
C PRO A 37 -11.10 6.62 2.17
N ALA A 38 -12.43 6.54 2.33
CA ALA A 38 -13.06 5.73 3.38
C ALA A 38 -12.89 4.22 3.16
N GLU A 39 -12.75 3.76 1.91
CA GLU A 39 -12.56 2.34 1.59
C GLU A 39 -11.18 1.85 2.06
N LEU A 40 -10.14 2.70 1.97
CA LEU A 40 -8.81 2.39 2.54
C LEU A 40 -8.86 2.10 4.04
N LEU A 41 -9.70 2.83 4.77
CA LEU A 41 -9.84 2.64 6.21
C LEU A 41 -10.66 1.39 6.53
N SER A 42 -11.71 1.11 5.76
CA SER A 42 -12.53 -0.08 5.95
C SER A 42 -11.70 -1.36 5.81
N GLU A 43 -10.83 -1.44 4.81
CA GLU A 43 -9.94 -2.59 4.61
C GLU A 43 -8.91 -2.72 5.75
N LEU A 44 -8.33 -1.60 6.21
CA LEU A 44 -7.44 -1.60 7.37
C LEU A 44 -8.16 -2.09 8.63
N ASP A 45 -9.38 -1.61 8.90
CA ASP A 45 -10.14 -1.95 10.10
C ASP A 45 -10.48 -3.45 10.13
N VAL A 46 -10.79 -4.06 8.98
CA VAL A 46 -10.99 -5.52 8.88
C VAL A 46 -9.71 -6.28 9.27
N LEU A 47 -8.56 -5.89 8.72
CA LEU A 47 -7.28 -6.51 9.11
C LEU A 47 -6.93 -6.24 10.58
N ALA A 48 -7.22 -5.04 11.08
CA ALA A 48 -6.91 -4.64 12.45
C ALA A 48 -7.67 -5.50 13.44
N ASP A 49 -8.97 -5.74 13.23
CA ASP A 49 -9.78 -6.62 14.08
C ASP A 49 -9.18 -8.03 14.17
N ASP A 50 -8.75 -8.56 13.03
CA ASP A 50 -8.14 -9.88 12.89
C ASP A 50 -6.76 -9.97 13.56
N MET A 51 -5.97 -8.90 13.50
CA MET A 51 -4.62 -8.81 14.10
C MET A 51 -4.62 -8.46 15.60
N GLY A 52 -5.77 -8.11 16.18
CA GLY A 52 -5.87 -7.57 17.54
C GLY A 52 -5.48 -6.09 17.65
N GLY A 53 -5.48 -5.37 16.54
CA GLY A 53 -5.05 -3.98 16.40
C GLY A 53 -3.90 -3.82 15.40
N VAL A 54 -3.68 -2.60 14.92
CA VAL A 54 -2.48 -2.21 14.16
C VAL A 54 -1.68 -1.23 14.99
N ASN A 55 -0.43 -1.57 15.30
CA ASN A 55 0.45 -0.79 16.17
C ASN A 55 1.67 -0.20 15.44
N GLY A 56 1.84 -0.49 14.16
CA GLY A 56 2.89 0.09 13.33
C GLY A 56 3.08 -0.62 12.00
N ILE A 57 4.21 -0.32 11.35
CA ILE A 57 4.61 -0.93 10.09
C ILE A 57 6.01 -1.55 10.22
N GLY A 58 6.25 -2.62 9.47
CA GLY A 58 7.57 -3.22 9.30
C GLY A 58 8.38 -2.55 8.17
N GLU A 59 9.58 -3.07 7.94
CA GLU A 59 10.41 -2.61 6.81
C GLU A 59 9.77 -3.05 5.47
N PRO A 60 9.55 -2.12 4.53
CA PRO A 60 9.00 -2.44 3.22
C PRO A 60 10.00 -3.28 2.42
N MET A 61 9.48 -4.26 1.67
CA MET A 61 10.29 -5.18 0.86
C MET A 61 9.78 -5.18 -0.58
N LYS A 62 10.69 -5.02 -1.55
CA LYS A 62 10.35 -5.23 -2.96
C LYS A 62 10.26 -6.74 -3.21
N ILE A 63 9.09 -7.21 -3.64
CA ILE A 63 8.84 -8.63 -3.86
C ILE A 63 9.01 -9.03 -5.33
N LEU A 64 8.57 -8.18 -6.26
CA LEU A 64 8.66 -8.42 -7.70
C LEU A 64 8.98 -7.12 -8.43
N ASP A 65 9.83 -7.19 -9.46
CA ASP A 65 10.03 -6.14 -10.46
C ASP A 65 9.64 -6.59 -11.88
N ASP A 66 9.34 -7.88 -12.07
CA ASP A 66 8.76 -8.44 -13.28
C ASP A 66 7.79 -9.57 -12.92
N TRP A 67 6.68 -9.67 -13.65
CA TRP A 67 5.65 -10.70 -13.47
C TRP A 67 4.77 -10.85 -14.73
N PRO A 68 4.13 -12.01 -14.93
CA PRO A 68 3.22 -12.19 -16.06
C PRO A 68 2.07 -11.18 -16.04
N GLY A 69 1.88 -10.47 -17.16
CA GLY A 69 0.81 -9.48 -17.30
C GLY A 69 1.14 -8.10 -16.71
N LYS A 70 2.38 -7.87 -16.27
CA LYS A 70 2.85 -6.55 -15.84
C LYS A 70 2.62 -5.50 -16.93
N ALA A 71 1.92 -4.41 -16.56
CA ALA A 71 1.69 -3.30 -17.48
C ALA A 71 2.98 -2.49 -17.70
N ALA A 72 3.09 -1.85 -18.86
CA ALA A 72 4.31 -1.14 -19.27
C ALA A 72 4.72 0.00 -18.32
N ASN A 73 3.75 0.57 -17.60
CA ASN A 73 3.97 1.64 -16.63
C ASN A 73 4.16 1.11 -15.19
N GLU A 74 3.94 -0.17 -14.93
CA GLU A 74 4.20 -0.76 -13.62
C GLU A 74 5.71 -0.96 -13.42
N LEU A 75 6.18 -0.68 -12.21
CA LEU A 75 7.61 -0.65 -11.88
C LEU A 75 7.98 -1.79 -10.96
N ALA A 76 7.24 -1.98 -9.87
CA ALA A 76 7.52 -2.99 -8.85
C ALA A 76 6.29 -3.28 -7.99
N MET A 77 6.27 -4.44 -7.36
CA MET A 77 5.39 -4.75 -6.23
C MET A 77 6.19 -4.64 -4.93
N ILE A 78 5.64 -3.91 -3.97
CA ILE A 78 6.23 -3.70 -2.65
C ILE A 78 5.29 -4.20 -1.58
N TYR A 79 5.80 -5.09 -0.75
CA TYR A 79 5.13 -5.63 0.42
C TYR A 79 5.50 -4.81 1.65
N VAL A 80 4.49 -4.31 2.38
CA VAL A 80 4.69 -3.57 3.63
C VAL A 80 4.01 -4.31 4.77
N PRO A 81 4.77 -4.89 5.73
CA PRO A 81 4.17 -5.54 6.88
C PRO A 81 3.39 -4.53 7.74
N LEU A 82 2.19 -4.90 8.16
CA LEU A 82 1.39 -4.21 9.16
C LEU A 82 1.54 -4.98 10.48
N LEU A 83 2.06 -4.30 11.51
CA LEU A 83 2.34 -4.93 12.79
C LEU A 83 1.08 -4.87 13.65
N GLY A 84 0.65 -6.03 14.15
CA GLY A 84 -0.44 -6.14 15.10
C GLY A 84 -0.03 -6.83 16.39
N ASP A 85 -0.98 -6.92 17.32
CA ASP A 85 -0.73 -7.42 18.68
C ASP A 85 -0.65 -8.95 18.73
N VAL A 86 -1.38 -9.65 17.86
CA VAL A 86 -1.41 -11.11 17.80
C VAL A 86 -0.49 -11.64 16.70
N TYR A 87 -0.59 -11.06 15.49
CA TYR A 87 0.25 -11.37 14.34
C TYR A 87 0.31 -10.17 13.40
N SER A 88 1.18 -10.26 12.38
CA SER A 88 1.29 -9.26 11.32
C SER A 88 0.57 -9.71 10.06
N GLU A 89 -0.10 -8.77 9.42
CA GLU A 89 -0.55 -8.87 8.02
C GLU A 89 0.31 -7.94 7.17
N ALA A 90 -0.15 -7.61 5.97
CA ALA A 90 0.52 -6.66 5.11
C ALA A 90 -0.42 -5.97 4.15
N VAL A 91 0.14 -4.97 3.50
CA VAL A 91 -0.38 -4.39 2.27
C VAL A 91 0.66 -4.56 1.17
N THR A 92 0.23 -5.08 0.03
CA THR A 92 1.04 -5.18 -1.19
C THR A 92 0.63 -4.07 -2.14
N LEU A 93 1.62 -3.31 -2.62
CA LEU A 93 1.42 -2.13 -3.46
C LEU A 93 2.10 -2.34 -4.80
N THR A 94 1.33 -2.22 -5.88
CA THR A 94 1.91 -2.09 -7.22
C THR A 94 2.26 -0.63 -7.46
N ILE A 95 3.55 -0.37 -7.60
CA ILE A 95 4.08 0.97 -7.90
C ILE A 95 4.11 1.16 -9.40
N ALA A 96 3.55 2.26 -9.87
CA ALA A 96 3.45 2.62 -11.28
C ALA A 96 4.05 4.01 -11.54
N ASN A 97 4.46 4.25 -12.79
CA ASN A 97 4.78 5.56 -13.30
C ASN A 97 3.52 6.20 -13.90
N GLU A 98 3.16 7.40 -13.45
CA GLU A 98 2.09 8.23 -14.00
C GLU A 98 2.65 9.65 -14.19
N ASP A 99 2.75 10.09 -15.45
CA ASP A 99 3.30 11.41 -15.83
C ASP A 99 4.69 11.70 -15.21
N ASP A 100 5.62 10.76 -15.35
CA ASP A 100 7.00 10.80 -14.80
C ASP A 100 7.07 10.89 -13.27
N ARG A 101 6.01 10.45 -12.57
CA ARG A 101 5.95 10.36 -11.11
C ARG A 101 5.60 8.95 -10.66
N ILE A 102 6.28 8.49 -9.62
CA ILE A 102 5.92 7.23 -8.95
C ILE A 102 4.62 7.41 -8.16
N ARG A 103 3.69 6.48 -8.35
CA ARG A 103 2.35 6.45 -7.73
C ARG A 103 1.97 5.01 -7.39
N ILE A 104 0.98 4.84 -6.53
CA ILE A 104 0.40 3.53 -6.23
C ILE A 104 -0.71 3.24 -7.23
N GLY A 105 -0.53 2.21 -8.05
CA GLY A 105 -1.46 1.79 -9.10
C GLY A 105 -2.44 0.71 -8.66
N ALA A 106 -2.07 -0.13 -7.69
CA ALA A 106 -2.94 -1.15 -7.10
C ALA A 106 -2.57 -1.40 -5.64
N ILE A 107 -3.55 -1.87 -4.87
CA ILE A 107 -3.44 -2.19 -3.45
C ILE A 107 -4.07 -3.58 -3.26
N GLU A 108 -3.34 -4.47 -2.60
CA GLU A 108 -3.82 -5.77 -2.15
C GLU A 108 -3.58 -5.89 -0.65
N TRP A 109 -4.57 -6.38 0.09
CA TRP A 109 -4.54 -6.46 1.55
C TRP A 109 -4.38 -7.90 2.01
N GLY A 110 -3.66 -8.08 3.11
CA GLY A 110 -3.35 -9.38 3.69
C GLY A 110 -2.07 -10.01 3.16
N ARG A 111 -1.79 -11.23 3.61
CA ARG A 111 -0.69 -12.07 3.10
C ARG A 111 -1.01 -12.59 1.68
N PRO A 112 -0.05 -12.56 0.74
CA PRO A 112 -0.19 -13.23 -0.55
C PRO A 112 -0.25 -14.76 -0.41
#